data_AF-A0A259FG99-F1
#
_entry.id   AF-A0A259FG99-F1
#
_cell.length_a   1.000
_cell.length_b   1.000
_cell.length_c   1.000
_cell.angle_alpha   90.00
_cell.angle_beta   90.00
_cell.angle_gamma   90.00
#
_symmetry.space_group_name_H-M   'P 1'
#
loop_
_entity.id
_entity.type
_entity.pdbx_description
1 polymer ?
#
loop_
_entity_poly.entity_id
_entity_poly.type
_entity_poly.pdbx_seq_one_letter_code
_entity_poly.pdbx_strand_id
1 'polypeptide(L)'
;MPGLRPATFNADPGSMKNAHHAMALLLVAWLGVLALCPAVAAPVDACIPGYVWREAFPDDHVCVTPAGRDQAAADNQRAAERRTPGGGAYGPDTCKPGFVWREARPQDHVCVTPEVRAQTGRDNSLAHTRRLMPPAAANGGGRRHAEVWSAARETTSPHAPMALPKMRKPLPEAMPVPAPAARETTTMSASFRLPEFPWPPPPYSTRLKLDRDLLIAGQTAPTNGSVAARMEHALAANGYTPLSYYALPDGFVIVTQIERIDARAAPAAKQRWSTQLSPVIPFNLEAYIRALLGKDGDSFRVIAFAFTPTPFTTSGRPVAPDDAMRWVEKGATALPAALAGQPYGSDTVCTALVYEFTISSLGAVSKRPGIFSGEQHLRAAGILDLLERAP
;
A
#
# COMPACT_ATOMS: atom_id res chain seq x y z
N MET A 1 58.95 -60.13 17.60
CA MET A 1 57.62 -59.49 17.73
C MET A 1 56.83 -59.80 16.47
N PRO A 2 56.05 -60.90 16.46
CA PRO A 2 55.36 -61.40 15.27
C PRO A 2 53.94 -60.82 15.13
N GLY A 3 53.42 -60.89 13.90
CA GLY A 3 52.13 -60.35 13.49
C GLY A 3 50.90 -61.12 14.00
N LEU A 4 49.75 -60.48 13.85
CA LEU A 4 48.44 -61.05 14.13
C LEU A 4 47.58 -61.02 12.84
N ARG A 5 47.33 -62.20 12.30
CA ARG A 5 46.11 -62.56 11.55
C ARG A 5 45.49 -63.78 12.27
N PRO A 6 44.27 -64.22 11.92
CA PRO A 6 42.98 -63.63 12.25
C PRO A 6 42.13 -64.64 13.06
N ALA A 7 41.03 -64.22 13.68
CA ALA A 7 40.02 -65.16 14.18
C ALA A 7 38.64 -64.79 13.64
N THR A 8 38.04 -65.80 13.03
CA THR A 8 36.86 -65.85 12.19
C THR A 8 35.56 -65.54 12.93
N PHE A 9 34.71 -64.77 12.25
CA PHE A 9 33.29 -64.62 12.55
C PHE A 9 32.58 -65.96 12.27
N ASN A 10 31.99 -66.57 13.29
CA ASN A 10 30.96 -67.59 13.11
C ASN A 10 29.64 -66.99 13.56
N ALA A 11 28.73 -66.82 12.60
CA ALA A 11 27.36 -66.44 12.87
C ALA A 11 26.60 -67.68 13.34
N ASP A 12 25.95 -67.59 14.50
CA ASP A 12 24.94 -68.56 14.93
C ASP A 12 23.54 -67.93 14.74
N PRO A 13 22.66 -68.49 13.90
CA PRO A 13 21.39 -67.89 13.52
C PRO A 13 20.29 -68.39 14.45
N GLY A 14 19.92 -67.57 15.43
CA GLY A 14 18.69 -67.84 16.18
C GLY A 14 18.54 -67.03 17.44
N SER A 15 17.90 -65.87 17.35
CA SER A 15 16.86 -65.46 18.30
C SER A 15 16.30 -64.07 17.94
N MET A 16 15.74 -63.95 16.73
CA MET A 16 14.75 -62.90 16.45
C MET A 16 13.49 -63.27 17.24
N LYS A 17 13.24 -62.61 18.38
CA LYS A 17 11.88 -62.56 18.98
C LYS A 17 11.65 -61.45 20.01
N ASN A 18 12.67 -60.74 20.51
CA ASN A 18 12.48 -59.82 21.65
C ASN A 18 12.79 -58.34 21.35
N ALA A 19 12.60 -57.86 20.11
CA ALA A 19 12.88 -56.47 19.73
C ALA A 19 11.65 -55.55 19.61
N HIS A 20 10.46 -55.97 20.08
CA HIS A 20 9.23 -55.16 19.94
C HIS A 20 8.79 -54.42 21.20
N HIS A 21 9.41 -54.63 22.36
CA HIS A 21 8.94 -54.04 23.62
C HIS A 21 9.82 -52.93 24.22
N ALA A 22 11.01 -52.67 23.66
CA ALA A 22 11.92 -51.64 24.19
C ALA A 22 11.76 -50.26 23.51
N MET A 23 10.94 -50.14 22.46
CA MET A 23 10.79 -48.89 21.69
C MET A 23 9.47 -48.15 21.96
N ALA A 24 8.76 -48.49 23.04
CA ALA A 24 7.49 -47.86 23.41
C ALA A 24 7.59 -46.92 24.62
N LEU A 25 8.68 -46.94 25.40
CA LEU A 25 8.80 -46.19 26.65
C LEU A 25 9.70 -44.94 26.58
N LEU A 26 10.36 -44.68 25.45
CA LEU A 26 11.15 -43.45 25.22
C LEU A 26 10.40 -42.35 24.44
N LEU A 27 9.19 -42.62 23.94
CA LEU A 27 8.37 -41.64 23.21
C LEU A 27 7.39 -40.87 24.10
N VAL A 28 7.18 -41.26 25.36
CA VAL A 28 6.22 -40.60 26.27
C VAL A 28 6.84 -39.42 27.03
N ALA A 29 8.17 -39.33 27.11
CA ALA A 29 8.86 -38.23 27.81
C ALA A 29 9.19 -37.00 26.93
N TRP A 30 8.88 -37.04 25.63
CA TRP A 30 9.06 -35.90 24.70
C TRP A 30 7.76 -35.25 24.23
N LEU A 31 6.62 -35.62 24.83
CA LEU A 31 5.30 -35.01 24.57
C LEU A 31 4.77 -34.17 25.75
N GLY A 32 5.55 -34.04 26.83
CA GLY A 32 5.08 -33.48 28.11
C GLY A 32 5.37 -32.00 28.39
N VAL A 33 5.99 -31.24 27.48
CA VAL A 33 6.23 -29.79 27.65
C VAL A 33 5.98 -29.05 26.34
N LEU A 34 4.82 -29.27 25.71
CA LEU A 34 4.21 -28.22 24.89
C LEU A 34 3.33 -27.41 25.82
N ALA A 35 3.93 -26.34 26.32
CA ALA A 35 3.28 -25.30 27.10
C ALA A 35 1.87 -25.04 26.55
N LEU A 36 0.87 -25.19 27.42
CA LEU A 36 -0.36 -24.42 27.32
C LEU A 36 0.03 -22.94 27.47
N CYS A 37 0.55 -22.33 26.41
CA CYS A 37 0.36 -20.91 26.22
C CYS A 37 -1.10 -20.77 25.78
N PRO A 38 -2.00 -20.21 26.61
CA PRO A 38 -3.26 -19.73 26.06
C PRO A 38 -2.85 -18.77 24.93
N ALA A 39 -3.27 -19.07 23.71
CA ALA A 39 -3.15 -18.13 22.60
C ALA A 39 -3.93 -16.90 23.02
N VAL A 40 -3.24 -15.89 23.56
CA VAL A 40 -3.83 -14.57 23.77
C VAL A 40 -4.25 -14.15 22.37
N ALA A 41 -5.56 -14.12 22.14
CA ALA A 41 -6.11 -13.66 20.88
C ALA A 41 -5.45 -12.30 20.59
N ALA A 42 -4.80 -12.19 19.44
CA ALA A 42 -4.15 -10.94 19.08
C ALA A 42 -5.18 -9.81 19.23
N PRO A 43 -4.82 -8.67 19.85
CA PRO A 43 -5.75 -7.57 20.01
C PRO A 43 -6.31 -7.19 18.64
N VAL A 44 -7.58 -6.81 18.57
CA VAL A 44 -8.31 -6.60 17.31
C VAL A 44 -7.63 -5.57 16.41
N ASP A 45 -6.83 -4.66 16.96
CA ASP A 45 -6.06 -3.65 16.24
C ASP A 45 -4.57 -4.00 16.04
N ALA A 46 -4.17 -5.25 16.27
CA ALA A 46 -2.83 -5.73 15.99
C ALA A 46 -2.45 -5.53 14.52
N CYS A 47 -1.20 -5.17 14.25
CA CYS A 47 -0.73 -4.93 12.89
C CYS A 47 -0.47 -6.22 12.11
N ILE A 48 -0.68 -6.17 10.79
CA ILE A 48 -0.27 -7.25 9.88
C ILE A 48 1.26 -7.44 9.91
N PRO A 49 1.79 -8.63 9.55
CA PRO A 49 3.23 -8.86 9.54
C PRO A 49 4.00 -7.80 8.73
N GLY A 50 5.10 -7.30 9.30
CA GLY A 50 5.91 -6.22 8.70
C GLY A 50 5.48 -4.80 9.08
N TYR A 51 4.35 -4.66 9.79
CA TYR A 51 3.88 -3.39 10.35
C TYR A 51 3.87 -3.46 11.88
N VAL A 52 4.02 -2.29 12.50
CA VAL A 52 3.99 -2.08 13.95
C VAL A 52 3.11 -0.87 14.26
N TRP A 53 2.58 -0.78 15.48
CA TRP A 53 1.90 0.44 15.91
C TRP A 53 2.86 1.63 15.84
N ARG A 54 2.37 2.76 15.33
CA ARG A 54 3.15 3.99 15.18
C ARG A 54 3.53 4.60 16.51
N GLU A 55 2.67 4.47 17.52
CA GLU A 55 2.93 4.92 18.89
C GLU A 55 3.33 6.40 18.96
N ALA A 56 2.74 7.24 18.10
CA ALA A 56 3.03 8.67 18.07
C ALA A 56 2.53 9.42 19.31
N PHE A 57 1.55 8.85 20.02
CA PHE A 57 1.01 9.30 21.30
C PHE A 57 0.36 8.09 22.00
N PRO A 58 -0.03 8.18 23.29
CA PRO A 58 -0.72 7.09 23.97
C PRO A 58 -1.98 6.64 23.20
N ASP A 59 -2.14 5.34 23.01
CA ASP A 59 -3.24 4.70 22.24
C ASP A 59 -3.19 4.90 20.71
N ASP A 60 -2.06 5.37 20.15
CA ASP A 60 -1.88 5.45 18.70
C ASP A 60 -1.58 4.09 18.06
N HIS A 61 -2.64 3.34 17.76
CA HIS A 61 -2.58 2.03 17.08
C HIS A 61 -2.76 2.15 15.56
N VAL A 62 -2.28 3.23 14.94
CA VAL A 62 -2.11 3.30 13.49
C VAL A 62 -0.93 2.43 13.08
N CYS A 63 -1.13 1.48 12.18
CA CYS A 63 -0.08 0.57 11.75
C CYS A 63 0.82 1.21 10.68
N VAL A 64 2.12 1.24 10.93
CA VAL A 64 3.17 1.81 10.07
C VAL A 64 4.35 0.85 9.97
N THR A 65 5.33 1.14 9.12
CA THR A 65 6.58 0.37 9.09
C THR A 65 7.39 0.61 10.38
N PRO A 66 8.34 -0.28 10.75
CA PRO A 66 9.24 -0.03 11.87
C PRO A 66 9.95 1.32 11.79
N ALA A 67 10.41 1.71 10.59
CA ALA A 67 11.01 3.02 10.36
C ALA A 67 10.02 4.19 10.60
N GLY A 68 8.74 4.00 10.28
CA GLY A 68 7.69 4.99 10.56
C GLY A 68 7.44 5.19 12.06
N ARG A 69 7.48 4.12 12.85
CA ARG A 69 7.42 4.20 14.32
C ARG A 69 8.64 4.92 14.88
N ASP A 70 9.84 4.58 14.40
CA ASP A 70 11.09 5.21 14.85
C ASP A 70 11.10 6.71 14.51
N GLN A 71 10.57 7.10 13.34
CA GLN A 71 10.38 8.50 12.94
C GLN A 71 9.41 9.23 13.88
N ALA A 72 8.25 8.63 14.19
CA ALA A 72 7.26 9.23 15.09
C ALA A 72 7.84 9.47 16.51
N ALA A 73 8.66 8.52 17.00
CA ALA A 73 9.37 8.66 18.27
C ALA A 73 10.42 9.80 18.22
N ALA A 74 11.22 9.88 17.14
CA ALA A 74 12.18 10.96 16.94
C ALA A 74 11.52 12.35 16.84
N ASP A 75 10.33 12.42 16.25
CA ASP A 75 9.54 13.66 16.18
C ASP A 75 9.04 14.10 17.55
N ASN A 76 8.58 13.16 18.38
CA ASN A 76 8.18 13.44 19.75
C ASN A 76 9.35 13.98 20.60
N GLN A 77 10.54 13.41 20.45
CA GLN A 77 11.75 13.86 21.16
C GLN A 77 12.16 15.29 20.79
N ARG A 78 11.97 15.69 19.52
CA ARG A 78 12.34 17.01 19.00
C ARG A 78 11.21 18.04 19.06
N ALA A 79 10.04 17.66 19.57
CA ALA A 79 8.84 18.49 19.53
C ALA A 79 9.06 19.87 20.18
N ALA A 80 9.72 19.92 21.34
CA ALA A 80 10.00 21.15 22.06
C ALA A 80 10.99 22.07 21.30
N GLU A 81 12.03 21.49 20.68
CA GLU A 81 13.05 22.24 19.94
C GLU A 81 12.49 22.92 18.68
N ARG A 82 11.41 22.38 18.11
CA ARG A 82 10.76 22.85 16.89
C ARG A 82 9.62 23.83 17.13
N ARG A 83 9.25 24.08 18.39
CA ARG A 83 8.26 25.10 18.80
C ARG A 83 8.91 26.45 18.99
N THR A 84 8.17 27.51 18.68
CA THR A 84 8.58 28.89 18.92
C THR A 84 8.64 29.14 20.45
N PRO A 85 9.79 29.59 21.00
CA PRO A 85 9.88 29.89 22.43
C PRO A 85 8.82 30.90 22.87
N GLY A 86 8.05 30.58 23.91
CA GLY A 86 6.95 31.42 24.39
C GLY A 86 5.65 31.34 23.59
N GLY A 87 5.59 30.48 22.56
CA GLY A 87 4.42 30.34 21.69
C GLY A 87 4.38 31.37 20.55
N GLY A 88 3.23 31.50 19.90
CA GLY A 88 3.05 32.42 18.78
C GLY A 88 1.59 32.57 18.38
N ALA A 89 1.35 32.96 17.12
CA ALA A 89 0.01 33.30 16.59
C ALA A 89 -1.03 32.17 16.71
N TYR A 90 -0.61 30.93 16.93
CA TYR A 90 -1.46 29.74 17.04
C TYR A 90 -1.41 29.11 18.44
N GLY A 91 -0.98 29.88 19.46
CA GLY A 91 -0.89 29.44 20.84
C GLY A 91 0.48 28.86 21.24
N PRO A 92 0.57 28.17 22.38
CA PRO A 92 1.85 27.72 22.96
C PRO A 92 2.58 26.66 22.11
N ASP A 93 1.85 25.89 21.30
CA ASP A 93 2.44 24.88 20.41
C ASP A 93 2.79 25.42 19.02
N THR A 94 2.83 26.74 18.83
CA THR A 94 3.17 27.35 17.53
C THR A 94 4.53 26.85 17.04
N CYS A 95 4.57 26.26 15.85
CA CYS A 95 5.81 25.79 15.24
C CYS A 95 6.71 26.93 14.76
N LYS A 96 8.02 26.70 14.76
CA LYS A 96 9.00 27.59 14.12
C LYS A 96 8.78 27.60 12.58
N PRO A 97 9.21 28.67 11.86
CA PRO A 97 9.15 28.69 10.40
C PRO A 97 9.78 27.44 9.77
N GLY A 98 9.12 26.86 8.77
CA GLY A 98 9.53 25.62 8.11
C GLY A 98 8.97 24.33 8.75
N PHE A 99 8.29 24.44 9.89
CA PHE A 99 7.62 23.32 10.56
C PHE A 99 6.11 23.55 10.63
N VAL A 100 5.36 22.45 10.67
CA VAL A 100 3.90 22.39 10.78
C VAL A 100 3.50 21.32 11.81
N TRP A 101 2.29 21.38 12.34
CA TRP A 101 1.78 20.31 13.21
C TRP A 101 1.66 19.00 12.45
N ARG A 102 2.07 17.89 13.07
CA ARG A 102 2.04 16.54 12.48
C ARG A 102 0.61 16.06 12.22
N GLU A 103 -0.32 16.38 13.11
CA GLU A 103 -1.74 16.04 13.01
C GLU A 103 -2.01 14.52 12.87
N ALA A 104 -1.30 13.71 13.64
CA ALA A 104 -1.64 12.29 13.77
C ALA A 104 -3.05 12.08 14.37
N ARG A 105 -3.52 13.07 15.13
CA ARG A 105 -4.91 13.32 15.55
C ARG A 105 -5.11 14.84 15.67
N PRO A 106 -6.35 15.35 15.86
CA PRO A 106 -6.57 16.80 15.99
C PRO A 106 -5.79 17.49 17.11
N GLN A 107 -5.49 16.78 18.21
CA GLN A 107 -4.71 17.30 19.34
C GLN A 107 -3.19 17.07 19.21
N ASP A 108 -2.71 16.52 18.09
CA ASP A 108 -1.29 16.24 17.89
C ASP A 108 -0.56 17.44 17.29
N HIS A 109 -0.10 18.34 18.17
CA HIS A 109 0.67 19.53 17.83
C HIS A 109 2.20 19.30 17.90
N VAL A 110 2.67 18.09 17.61
CA VAL A 110 4.11 17.83 17.44
C VAL A 110 4.57 18.51 16.15
N CYS A 111 5.57 19.39 16.24
CA CYS A 111 6.09 20.12 15.10
C CYS A 111 7.01 19.22 14.26
N VAL A 112 6.68 19.07 12.97
CA VAL A 112 7.39 18.25 11.98
C VAL A 112 7.49 19.01 10.66
N THR A 113 8.20 18.45 9.68
CA THR A 113 8.24 19.07 8.34
C THR A 113 6.92 18.84 7.59
N PRO A 114 6.60 19.64 6.57
CA PRO A 114 5.41 19.42 5.73
C PRO A 114 5.32 18.01 5.12
N GLU A 115 6.47 17.41 4.78
CA GLU A 115 6.54 16.06 4.21
C GLU A 115 6.12 14.99 5.24
N VAL A 116 6.56 15.14 6.49
CA VAL A 116 6.18 14.23 7.60
C VAL A 116 4.71 14.37 7.96
N ARG A 117 4.15 15.59 7.91
CA ARG A 117 2.70 15.81 8.06
C ARG A 117 1.91 15.09 6.95
N ALA A 118 2.36 15.21 5.70
CA ALA A 118 1.74 14.50 4.58
C ALA A 118 1.83 12.97 4.74
N GLN A 119 2.97 12.46 5.22
CA GLN A 119 3.15 11.04 5.54
C GLN A 119 2.20 10.57 6.65
N THR A 120 2.07 11.36 7.71
CA THR A 120 1.16 11.06 8.83
C THR A 120 -0.29 10.98 8.35
N GLY A 121 -0.71 11.89 7.47
CA GLY A 121 -2.03 11.84 6.84
C GLY A 121 -2.27 10.57 6.02
N ARG A 122 -1.25 10.12 5.27
CA ARG A 122 -1.29 8.83 4.54
C ARG A 122 -1.38 7.63 5.48
N ASP A 123 -0.65 7.65 6.59
CA ASP A 123 -0.70 6.55 7.57
C ASP A 123 -2.07 6.47 8.26
N ASN A 124 -2.66 7.62 8.59
CA ASN A 124 -4.01 7.69 9.15
C ASN A 124 -5.08 7.16 8.18
N SER A 125 -4.99 7.51 6.89
CA SER A 125 -5.95 7.02 5.88
C SER A 125 -5.81 5.51 5.63
N LEU A 126 -4.63 4.92 5.88
CA LEU A 126 -4.35 3.49 5.72
C LEU A 126 -4.44 2.70 7.03
N ALA A 127 -4.81 3.34 8.15
CA ALA A 127 -4.81 2.70 9.47
C ALA A 127 -5.64 1.40 9.53
N HIS A 128 -6.76 1.35 8.79
CA HIS A 128 -7.67 0.21 8.76
C HIS A 128 -7.17 -0.93 7.86
N THR A 129 -6.33 -0.65 6.86
CA THR A 129 -5.85 -1.67 5.89
C THR A 129 -4.63 -2.43 6.37
N ARG A 130 -4.00 -1.97 7.45
CA ARG A 130 -2.75 -2.51 8.00
C ARG A 130 -2.92 -3.23 9.35
N ARG A 131 -4.18 -3.45 9.77
CA ARG A 131 -4.56 -4.23 10.96
C ARG A 131 -4.94 -5.66 10.57
N LEU A 132 -4.63 -6.63 11.42
CA LEU A 132 -5.04 -8.03 11.29
C LEU A 132 -6.56 -8.19 11.27
N MET A 133 -7.28 -7.35 12.04
CA MET A 133 -8.73 -7.27 12.02
C MET A 133 -9.16 -5.79 11.97
N PRO A 134 -9.67 -5.27 10.84
CA PRO A 134 -10.22 -3.91 10.84
C PRO A 134 -11.40 -3.82 11.83
N PRO A 135 -11.55 -2.71 12.59
CA PRO A 135 -12.66 -2.57 13.53
C PRO A 135 -13.98 -2.73 12.78
N ALA A 136 -14.87 -3.58 13.31
CA ALA A 136 -16.22 -3.73 12.79
C ALA A 136 -16.91 -2.36 12.79
N ALA A 137 -17.38 -1.92 11.63
CA ALA A 137 -18.18 -0.70 11.56
C ALA A 137 -19.41 -0.89 12.47
N ALA A 138 -19.54 -0.07 13.51
CA ALA A 138 -20.76 -0.03 14.31
C ALA A 138 -21.93 0.31 13.38
N ASN A 139 -22.83 -0.65 13.19
CA ASN A 139 -24.01 -0.47 12.36
C ASN A 139 -24.93 0.60 12.97
N GLY A 140 -25.21 1.64 12.20
CA GLY A 140 -26.42 2.46 12.34
C GLY A 140 -26.26 3.77 13.12
N GLY A 141 -26.20 4.88 12.37
CA GLY A 141 -26.63 6.20 12.86
C GLY A 141 -25.58 7.31 12.78
N GLY A 142 -25.77 8.24 11.83
CA GLY A 142 -25.08 9.53 11.78
C GLY A 142 -24.02 9.60 10.69
N ARG A 143 -24.20 10.33 9.58
CA ARG A 143 -23.98 11.79 9.56
C ARG A 143 -23.46 12.32 10.91
N ARG A 144 -22.14 12.49 10.98
CA ARG A 144 -21.25 13.08 12.00
C ARG A 144 -20.04 12.15 12.08
N HIS A 145 -19.17 12.12 11.08
CA HIS A 145 -17.79 12.62 11.26
C HIS A 145 -17.12 13.04 9.93
N ALA A 146 -17.89 13.16 8.84
CA ALA A 146 -17.37 13.56 7.52
C ALA A 146 -17.68 15.03 7.13
N GLU A 147 -18.39 15.78 7.98
CA GLU A 147 -18.54 17.24 7.88
C GLU A 147 -17.95 17.87 9.13
N VAL A 148 -16.63 18.11 9.12
CA VAL A 148 -15.96 19.36 9.56
C VAL A 148 -14.50 19.21 9.10
N TRP A 149 -14.19 19.67 7.87
CA TRP A 149 -13.10 20.62 7.61
C TRP A 149 -13.09 21.09 6.15
N SER A 150 -14.25 21.51 5.64
CA SER A 150 -14.37 22.18 4.32
C SER A 150 -15.07 23.54 4.40
N ALA A 151 -15.32 24.09 5.58
CA ALA A 151 -15.91 25.42 5.74
C ALA A 151 -15.23 26.24 6.84
N ALA A 152 -14.08 26.81 6.51
CA ALA A 152 -13.58 28.04 7.11
C ALA A 152 -12.54 28.69 6.15
N ARG A 153 -12.99 29.01 4.94
CA ARG A 153 -12.44 30.13 4.18
C ARG A 153 -13.59 31.08 3.94
N GLU A 154 -13.63 32.16 4.69
CA GLU A 154 -14.06 33.50 4.26
C GLU A 154 -14.10 34.46 5.44
N THR A 155 -12.92 34.92 5.86
CA THR A 155 -12.74 36.34 6.20
C THR A 155 -11.46 36.80 5.53
N THR A 156 -11.64 37.34 4.32
CA THR A 156 -10.86 38.42 3.71
C THR A 156 -9.44 38.62 4.26
N SER A 157 -8.44 38.03 3.58
CA SER A 157 -7.06 38.50 3.66
C SER A 157 -6.76 39.31 2.40
N PRO A 158 -6.67 40.65 2.47
CA PRO A 158 -6.22 41.45 1.34
C PRO A 158 -4.71 41.32 1.20
N HIS A 159 -4.26 40.80 0.05
CA HIS A 159 -2.90 41.07 -0.41
C HIS A 159 -2.79 42.57 -0.72
N ALA A 160 -1.89 43.26 -0.01
CA ALA A 160 -1.30 44.52 -0.45
C ALA A 160 0.23 44.39 -0.33
N PRO A 161 1.00 44.93 -1.31
CA PRO A 161 2.43 44.74 -1.39
C PRO A 161 3.16 45.78 -0.54
N MET A 162 4.12 45.38 0.30
CA MET A 162 5.03 46.35 0.92
C MET A 162 6.47 45.86 1.00
N ALA A 163 7.30 46.59 0.27
CA ALA A 163 8.72 46.88 0.36
C ALA A 163 9.60 46.17 1.41
N LEU A 164 10.76 45.69 0.91
CA LEU A 164 11.95 45.34 1.68
C LEU A 164 12.39 46.48 2.62
N PRO A 165 12.53 46.23 3.94
CA PRO A 165 13.27 47.13 4.81
C PRO A 165 14.77 46.82 4.72
N LYS A 166 15.55 47.91 4.66
CA LYS A 166 17.01 47.94 4.50
C LYS A 166 17.75 47.24 5.65
N MET A 167 18.85 46.60 5.27
CA MET A 167 19.84 45.94 6.12
C MET A 167 20.25 46.75 7.35
N ARG A 168 20.34 46.08 8.50
CA ARG A 168 21.13 46.54 9.66
C ARG A 168 22.00 45.41 10.23
N LYS A 169 23.31 45.66 10.10
CA LYS A 169 24.53 45.15 10.78
C LYS A 169 24.82 43.64 10.86
N PRO A 170 26.09 43.21 10.68
CA PRO A 170 26.48 41.80 10.80
C PRO A 170 26.56 41.37 12.27
N LEU A 171 26.09 40.16 12.56
CA LEU A 171 26.29 39.43 13.81
C LEU A 171 27.74 38.88 13.84
N PRO A 172 28.44 38.86 15.00
CA PRO A 172 29.84 38.45 15.06
C PRO A 172 30.04 36.96 14.72
N GLU A 173 31.21 36.71 14.14
CA GLU A 173 31.67 35.44 13.60
C GLU A 173 31.67 34.32 14.65
N ALA A 174 30.90 33.25 14.38
CA ALA A 174 30.85 32.07 15.23
C ALA A 174 32.18 31.29 15.12
N MET A 175 32.75 30.94 16.27
CA MET A 175 33.95 30.13 16.42
C MET A 175 33.81 28.75 15.73
N PRO A 176 34.90 28.13 15.28
CA PRO A 176 34.85 26.86 14.55
C PRO A 176 34.43 25.71 15.47
N VAL A 177 33.34 25.02 15.12
CA VAL A 177 32.93 23.76 15.72
C VAL A 177 33.86 22.65 15.21
N PRO A 178 34.49 21.82 16.07
CA PRO A 178 35.30 20.70 15.61
C PRO A 178 34.40 19.65 14.94
N ALA A 179 34.80 19.22 13.74
CA ALA A 179 34.11 18.21 12.97
C ALA A 179 34.05 16.87 13.73
N PRO A 180 32.88 16.20 13.83
CA PRO A 180 32.85 14.83 14.29
C PRO A 180 33.47 13.92 13.21
N ALA A 181 34.43 13.12 13.63
CA ALA A 181 35.12 12.14 12.80
C ALA A 181 34.10 11.24 12.06
N ALA A 182 34.31 11.10 10.74
CA ALA A 182 33.54 10.24 9.88
C ALA A 182 33.56 8.80 10.40
N ARG A 183 32.42 8.34 10.94
CA ARG A 183 32.11 6.91 10.94
C ARG A 183 31.47 6.62 9.60
N GLU A 184 32.20 5.89 8.77
CA GLU A 184 31.67 5.20 7.60
C GLU A 184 30.63 4.17 8.05
N THR A 185 29.41 4.62 8.26
CA THR A 185 28.25 3.73 8.32
C THR A 185 27.90 3.35 6.90
N THR A 186 28.49 2.27 6.40
CA THR A 186 28.00 1.56 5.21
C THR A 186 26.64 0.95 5.56
N THR A 187 25.57 1.75 5.50
CA THR A 187 24.20 1.26 5.57
C THR A 187 23.85 0.61 4.23
N MET A 188 24.05 -0.70 4.13
CA MET A 188 23.36 -1.50 3.13
C MET A 188 21.85 -1.46 3.44
N SER A 189 21.17 -0.44 2.93
CA SER A 189 19.71 -0.40 2.89
C SER A 189 19.22 -1.48 1.93
N ALA A 190 18.59 -2.53 2.45
CA ALA A 190 17.88 -3.49 1.62
C ALA A 190 16.69 -2.77 0.98
N SER A 191 16.80 -2.44 -0.31
CA SER A 191 15.73 -1.80 -1.06
C SER A 191 14.55 -2.76 -1.22
N PHE A 192 13.37 -2.33 -0.78
CA PHE A 192 12.13 -3.07 -1.00
C PHE A 192 11.92 -3.31 -2.50
N ARG A 193 11.69 -4.57 -2.90
CA ARG A 193 11.40 -4.97 -4.27
C ARG A 193 9.90 -5.17 -4.45
N LEU A 194 9.35 -4.60 -5.51
CA LEU A 194 7.96 -4.82 -5.89
C LEU A 194 7.71 -6.30 -6.23
N PRO A 195 6.51 -6.84 -5.93
CA PRO A 195 6.09 -8.10 -6.51
C PRO A 195 6.00 -7.98 -8.03
N GLU A 196 6.20 -9.09 -8.74
CA GLU A 196 6.12 -9.12 -10.21
C GLU A 196 4.68 -9.19 -10.69
N PHE A 197 4.35 -8.40 -11.71
CA PHE A 197 3.09 -8.56 -12.44
C PHE A 197 3.24 -9.70 -13.46
N PRO A 198 2.19 -10.51 -13.74
CA PRO A 198 2.25 -11.51 -14.81
C PRO A 198 2.57 -10.85 -16.16
N TRP A 199 3.74 -11.14 -16.72
CA TRP A 199 4.24 -10.51 -17.95
C TRP A 199 4.86 -11.53 -18.92
N PRO A 200 4.54 -11.52 -20.24
CA PRO A 200 3.61 -10.62 -20.94
C PRO A 200 2.19 -10.68 -20.36
N PRO A 201 1.43 -9.58 -20.39
CA PRO A 201 0.18 -9.48 -19.66
C PRO A 201 -0.80 -10.55 -20.18
N PRO A 202 -1.63 -11.13 -19.32
CA PRO A 202 -2.69 -12.00 -19.79
C PRO A 202 -3.63 -11.28 -20.79
N PRO A 203 -4.39 -12.01 -21.62
CA PRO A 203 -5.26 -11.37 -22.59
C PRO A 203 -6.36 -10.57 -21.88
N TYR A 204 -6.35 -9.27 -22.14
CA TYR A 204 -7.30 -8.26 -21.66
C TYR A 204 -8.52 -8.16 -22.59
N SER A 205 -9.57 -7.48 -22.13
CA SER A 205 -10.81 -7.22 -22.87
C SER A 205 -10.64 -6.10 -23.88
N THR A 206 -9.98 -5.02 -23.45
CA THR A 206 -9.64 -3.87 -24.28
C THR A 206 -8.42 -3.16 -23.71
N ARG A 207 -7.85 -2.22 -24.47
CA ARG A 207 -6.73 -1.40 -24.02
C ARG A 207 -6.87 0.03 -24.50
N LEU A 208 -6.24 0.96 -23.79
CA LEU A 208 -6.04 2.34 -24.23
C LEU A 208 -4.59 2.75 -23.97
N LYS A 209 -3.91 3.27 -24.99
CA LYS A 209 -2.66 4.00 -24.80
C LYS A 209 -3.02 5.42 -24.33
N LEU A 210 -2.53 5.81 -23.17
CA LEU A 210 -2.72 7.17 -22.66
C LEU A 210 -1.68 8.11 -23.29
N ASP A 211 -2.13 9.33 -23.59
CA ASP A 211 -1.23 10.40 -24.01
C ASP A 211 -0.28 10.75 -22.86
N ARG A 212 1.00 10.91 -23.19
CA ARG A 212 2.05 11.27 -22.26
C ARG A 212 1.76 12.62 -21.60
N ASP A 213 1.23 13.58 -22.34
CA ASP A 213 1.03 14.94 -21.86
C ASP A 213 -0.01 14.99 -20.73
N LEU A 214 -0.99 14.09 -20.78
CA LEU A 214 -1.96 13.87 -19.71
C LEU A 214 -1.34 13.32 -18.42
N LEU A 215 -0.14 12.74 -18.48
CA LEU A 215 0.52 12.11 -17.33
C LEU A 215 1.63 12.99 -16.75
N ILE A 216 2.38 13.69 -17.59
CA ILE A 216 3.45 14.59 -17.14
C ILE A 216 2.91 15.95 -16.72
N ALA A 217 1.73 16.36 -17.23
CA ALA A 217 1.05 17.60 -16.88
C ALA A 217 1.97 18.84 -16.94
N GLY A 218 2.73 18.97 -18.03
CA GLY A 218 3.64 20.10 -18.26
C GLY A 218 4.97 20.06 -17.50
N GLN A 219 5.26 18.99 -16.74
CA GLN A 219 6.57 18.83 -16.08
C GLN A 219 7.69 18.67 -17.12
N THR A 220 8.76 19.43 -16.95
CA THR A 220 9.96 19.39 -17.82
C THR A 220 10.91 18.23 -17.49
N ALA A 221 10.88 17.74 -16.25
CA ALA A 221 11.66 16.60 -15.78
C ALA A 221 10.79 15.62 -14.98
N PRO A 222 9.81 14.96 -15.63
CA PRO A 222 8.89 14.05 -14.95
C PRO A 222 9.65 12.80 -14.45
N THR A 223 9.21 12.27 -13.31
CA THR A 223 9.72 11.02 -12.75
C THR A 223 8.61 9.97 -12.74
N ASN A 224 8.97 8.71 -12.60
CA ASN A 224 7.98 7.65 -12.41
C ASN A 224 7.08 7.95 -11.20
N GLY A 225 7.64 8.54 -10.14
CA GLY A 225 6.90 8.95 -8.96
C GLY A 225 5.92 10.10 -9.23
N SER A 226 6.29 11.11 -10.03
CA SER A 226 5.39 12.23 -10.31
C SER A 226 4.21 11.82 -11.21
N VAL A 227 4.46 10.94 -12.18
CA VAL A 227 3.40 10.36 -13.03
C VAL A 227 2.51 9.41 -12.24
N ALA A 228 3.09 8.56 -11.38
CA ALA A 228 2.34 7.68 -10.50
C ALA A 228 1.42 8.51 -9.57
N ALA A 229 1.93 9.56 -8.94
CA ALA A 229 1.14 10.44 -8.09
C ALA A 229 -0.03 11.11 -8.83
N ARG A 230 0.17 11.53 -10.09
CA ARG A 230 -0.92 12.07 -10.92
C ARG A 230 -1.99 11.02 -11.21
N MET A 231 -1.58 9.80 -11.56
CA MET A 231 -2.50 8.69 -11.79
C MET A 231 -3.25 8.30 -10.51
N GLU A 232 -2.57 8.22 -9.37
CA GLU A 232 -3.18 7.98 -8.07
C GLU A 232 -4.23 9.04 -7.73
N HIS A 233 -3.94 10.32 -7.99
CA HIS A 233 -4.91 11.40 -7.79
C HIS A 233 -6.16 11.20 -8.67
N ALA A 234 -5.97 10.87 -9.95
CA ALA A 234 -7.05 10.57 -10.89
C ALA A 234 -7.94 9.41 -10.44
N LEU A 235 -7.31 8.33 -9.96
CA LEU A 235 -7.98 7.14 -9.48
C LEU A 235 -8.70 7.39 -8.15
N ALA A 236 -8.02 8.05 -7.20
CA ALA A 236 -8.56 8.32 -5.87
C ALA A 236 -9.77 9.28 -5.91
N ALA A 237 -9.73 10.32 -6.75
CA ALA A 237 -10.86 11.23 -6.93
C ALA A 237 -12.12 10.52 -7.48
N ASN A 238 -11.94 9.39 -8.15
CA ASN A 238 -13.02 8.55 -8.68
C ASN A 238 -13.32 7.32 -7.80
N GLY A 239 -12.71 7.23 -6.61
CA GLY A 239 -12.98 6.21 -5.60
C GLY A 239 -12.22 4.89 -5.75
N TYR A 240 -11.23 4.80 -6.64
CA TYR A 240 -10.39 3.61 -6.80
C TYR A 240 -9.29 3.54 -5.73
N THR A 241 -9.68 3.28 -4.49
CA THR A 241 -8.75 3.01 -3.38
C THR A 241 -9.15 1.75 -2.61
N PRO A 242 -8.21 0.82 -2.32
CA PRO A 242 -6.76 0.93 -2.52
C PRO A 242 -6.29 0.58 -3.94
N LEU A 243 -5.04 0.94 -4.24
CA LEU A 243 -4.30 0.59 -5.47
C LEU A 243 -3.15 -0.36 -5.15
N SER A 244 -2.76 -1.17 -6.13
CA SER A 244 -1.69 -2.16 -6.00
C SER A 244 -0.59 -1.97 -7.05
N TYR A 245 0.66 -1.95 -6.60
CA TYR A 245 1.86 -1.75 -7.40
C TYR A 245 2.61 -3.05 -7.66
N TYR A 246 3.09 -3.19 -8.90
CA TYR A 246 3.91 -4.33 -9.33
C TYR A 246 5.06 -3.88 -10.23
N ALA A 247 6.14 -4.66 -10.26
CA ALA A 247 7.24 -4.50 -11.20
C ALA A 247 6.89 -5.07 -12.58
N LEU A 248 7.37 -4.38 -13.62
CA LEU A 248 7.62 -4.92 -14.95
C LEU A 248 9.14 -4.98 -15.17
N PRO A 249 9.63 -5.74 -16.18
CA PRO A 249 11.06 -5.82 -16.47
C PRO A 249 11.75 -4.45 -16.61
N ASP A 250 11.05 -3.47 -17.17
CA ASP A 250 11.54 -2.13 -17.49
C ASP A 250 10.54 -1.03 -17.07
N GLY A 251 9.77 -1.29 -16.02
CA GLY A 251 8.72 -0.37 -15.61
C GLY A 251 7.91 -0.85 -14.41
N PHE A 252 6.66 -0.39 -14.34
CA PHE A 252 5.74 -0.74 -13.26
C PHE A 252 4.29 -0.77 -13.71
N VAL A 253 3.44 -1.38 -12.88
CA VAL A 253 1.98 -1.42 -13.07
C VAL A 253 1.29 -0.84 -11.84
N ILE A 254 0.26 -0.05 -12.07
CA ILE A 254 -0.75 0.31 -11.06
C ILE A 254 -2.02 -0.48 -11.37
N VAL A 255 -2.49 -1.28 -10.42
CA VAL A 255 -3.71 -2.10 -10.55
C VAL A 255 -4.79 -1.52 -9.65
N THR A 256 -5.98 -1.30 -10.22
CA THR A 256 -7.16 -0.85 -9.45
C THR A 256 -7.78 -1.99 -8.66
N GLN A 257 -8.56 -1.66 -7.63
CA GLN A 257 -9.52 -2.61 -7.08
C GLN A 257 -10.53 -3.11 -8.12
N ILE A 258 -11.23 -4.19 -7.79
CA ILE A 258 -12.33 -4.70 -8.61
C ILE A 258 -13.53 -3.77 -8.50
N GLU A 259 -14.06 -3.38 -9.65
CA GLU A 259 -15.23 -2.53 -9.77
C GLU A 259 -16.37 -3.27 -10.44
N ARG A 260 -17.58 -3.21 -9.86
CA ARG A 260 -18.81 -3.61 -10.52
C ARG A 260 -19.25 -2.53 -11.50
N ILE A 261 -19.56 -2.94 -12.73
CA ILE A 261 -20.02 -2.08 -13.81
C ILE A 261 -21.39 -2.52 -14.32
N ASP A 262 -22.14 -1.55 -14.85
CA ASP A 262 -23.41 -1.83 -15.51
C ASP A 262 -23.22 -2.28 -16.97
N ALA A 263 -24.33 -2.49 -17.68
CA ALA A 263 -24.34 -2.91 -19.09
C ALA A 263 -23.70 -1.88 -20.05
N ARG A 264 -23.40 -0.66 -19.60
CA ARG A 264 -22.77 0.43 -20.35
C ARG A 264 -21.34 0.72 -19.88
N ALA A 265 -20.74 -0.19 -19.13
CA ALA A 265 -19.42 -0.04 -18.51
C ALA A 265 -19.30 1.13 -17.51
N ALA A 266 -20.43 1.71 -17.08
CA ALA A 266 -20.46 2.73 -16.06
C ALA A 266 -20.36 2.09 -14.66
N PRO A 267 -19.79 2.80 -13.68
CA PRO A 267 -19.78 2.36 -12.29
C PRO A 267 -21.19 1.99 -11.81
N ALA A 268 -21.34 0.81 -11.21
CA ALA A 268 -22.64 0.40 -10.69
C ALA A 268 -23.09 1.32 -9.54
N ALA A 269 -24.35 1.78 -9.57
CA ALA A 269 -24.90 2.67 -8.54
C ALA A 269 -25.03 2.00 -7.15
N LYS A 270 -25.08 0.67 -7.10
CA LYS A 270 -25.15 -0.13 -5.88
C LYS A 270 -24.01 -1.12 -5.85
N GLN A 271 -23.36 -1.28 -4.70
CA GLN A 271 -22.27 -2.25 -4.51
C GLN A 271 -21.18 -2.14 -5.59
N ARG A 272 -20.85 -0.89 -6.00
CA ARG A 272 -19.78 -0.58 -6.95
C ARG A 272 -18.49 -1.30 -6.56
N TRP A 273 -18.19 -1.26 -5.27
CA TRP A 273 -17.04 -1.91 -4.69
C TRP A 273 -17.49 -3.20 -4.02
N SER A 274 -16.93 -4.29 -4.51
CA SER A 274 -17.28 -5.66 -4.12
C SER A 274 -16.96 -6.00 -2.65
N THR A 275 -16.40 -5.05 -1.89
CA THR A 275 -15.92 -5.18 -0.51
C THR A 275 -16.91 -4.75 0.58
N GLN A 276 -18.09 -4.24 0.22
CA GLN A 276 -19.13 -3.79 1.18
C GLN A 276 -20.18 -4.86 1.54
N LEU A 277 -19.81 -6.14 1.54
CA LEU A 277 -20.63 -7.22 2.10
C LEU A 277 -20.01 -7.71 3.41
N SER A 278 -20.83 -7.75 4.47
CA SER A 278 -20.53 -8.22 5.84
C SER A 278 -19.72 -9.53 5.89
N PRO A 279 -18.95 -9.77 6.98
CA PRO A 279 -17.87 -10.74 6.96
C PRO A 279 -18.40 -12.17 6.92
N VAL A 280 -17.94 -12.95 5.95
CA VAL A 280 -18.12 -14.40 5.93
C VAL A 280 -16.73 -15.07 5.85
N ILE A 281 -16.08 -15.22 7.02
CA ILE A 281 -15.13 -16.32 7.37
C ILE A 281 -13.84 -16.37 6.48
N PRO A 282 -12.72 -17.02 6.88
CA PRO A 282 -11.50 -17.02 6.05
C PRO A 282 -11.78 -17.54 4.64
N PHE A 283 -11.56 -16.68 3.64
CA PHE A 283 -11.67 -16.87 2.18
C PHE A 283 -12.42 -18.12 1.70
N ASN A 284 -13.75 -18.10 1.76
CA ASN A 284 -14.58 -18.92 0.88
C ASN A 284 -14.99 -18.09 -0.34
N LEU A 285 -14.11 -18.06 -1.35
CA LEU A 285 -14.27 -17.31 -2.59
C LEU A 285 -15.56 -17.70 -3.35
N GLU A 286 -15.94 -18.96 -3.27
CA GLU A 286 -17.18 -19.47 -3.84
C GLU A 286 -18.42 -18.90 -3.11
N ALA A 287 -18.36 -18.74 -1.79
CA ALA A 287 -19.42 -18.09 -1.01
C ALA A 287 -19.46 -16.56 -1.25
N TYR A 288 -18.30 -15.92 -1.41
CA TYR A 288 -18.20 -14.49 -1.77
C TYR A 288 -18.81 -14.22 -3.15
N ILE A 289 -18.41 -15.03 -4.15
CA ILE A 289 -18.99 -14.99 -5.49
C ILE A 289 -20.49 -15.19 -5.40
N ARG A 290 -20.99 -16.19 -4.64
CA ARG A 290 -22.43 -16.44 -4.46
C ARG A 290 -23.22 -15.32 -3.78
N ALA A 291 -22.61 -14.62 -2.82
CA ALA A 291 -23.25 -13.55 -2.06
C ALA A 291 -23.44 -12.25 -2.87
N LEU A 292 -22.67 -12.07 -3.95
CA LEU A 292 -22.73 -10.89 -4.81
C LEU A 292 -23.76 -11.01 -5.95
N LEU A 293 -24.41 -12.16 -6.12
CA LEU A 293 -25.12 -12.51 -7.34
C LEU A 293 -26.57 -12.03 -7.38
N GLY A 294 -26.90 -11.29 -8.43
CA GLY A 294 -28.25 -11.31 -9.02
C GLY A 294 -28.49 -12.55 -9.87
N LYS A 295 -29.75 -12.81 -10.26
CA LYS A 295 -30.14 -13.96 -11.11
C LYS A 295 -29.44 -14.00 -12.48
N ASP A 296 -28.96 -12.86 -12.99
CA ASP A 296 -28.47 -12.71 -14.37
C ASP A 296 -26.94 -12.59 -14.48
N GLY A 297 -26.21 -12.65 -13.35
CA GLY A 297 -24.77 -12.41 -13.30
C GLY A 297 -24.38 -10.94 -13.44
N ASP A 298 -23.29 -10.55 -12.80
CA ASP A 298 -22.82 -9.16 -12.73
C ASP A 298 -21.53 -8.94 -13.51
N SER A 299 -21.37 -7.75 -14.10
CA SER A 299 -20.16 -7.39 -14.82
C SER A 299 -19.19 -6.62 -13.92
N PHE A 300 -17.92 -6.98 -14.01
CA PHE A 300 -16.84 -6.38 -13.22
C PHE A 300 -15.68 -6.01 -14.11
N ARG A 301 -14.89 -5.03 -13.67
CA ARG A 301 -13.60 -4.71 -14.29
C ARG A 301 -12.48 -4.53 -13.28
N VAL A 302 -11.28 -4.84 -13.73
CA VAL A 302 -10.00 -4.44 -13.14
C VAL A 302 -9.22 -3.72 -14.22
N ILE A 303 -8.56 -2.61 -13.87
CA ILE A 303 -7.75 -1.83 -14.79
C ILE A 303 -6.29 -1.88 -14.31
N ALA A 304 -5.39 -2.34 -15.18
CA ALA A 304 -3.96 -2.33 -14.93
C ALA A 304 -3.30 -1.28 -15.85
N PHE A 305 -2.75 -0.23 -15.25
CA PHE A 305 -2.00 0.82 -15.95
C PHE A 305 -0.54 0.41 -16.00
N ALA A 306 -0.09 -0.10 -17.15
CA ALA A 306 1.29 -0.53 -17.37
C ALA A 306 2.12 0.63 -17.92
N PHE A 307 3.20 0.99 -17.22
CA PHE A 307 4.16 2.03 -17.61
C PHE A 307 5.46 1.35 -18.01
N THR A 308 5.75 1.28 -19.30
CA THR A 308 6.94 0.60 -19.84
C THR A 308 7.32 1.16 -21.22
N PRO A 309 8.62 1.28 -21.56
CA PRO A 309 9.06 1.59 -22.91
C PRO A 309 9.02 0.36 -23.85
N THR A 310 8.97 -0.87 -23.31
CA THR A 310 8.96 -2.10 -24.11
C THR A 310 7.56 -2.44 -24.65
N PRO A 311 7.39 -2.56 -25.98
CA PRO A 311 6.17 -3.09 -26.57
C PRO A 311 5.93 -4.53 -26.15
N PHE A 312 4.67 -4.92 -25.95
CA PHE A 312 4.30 -6.25 -25.48
C PHE A 312 3.11 -6.84 -26.26
N THR A 313 3.03 -8.17 -26.22
CA THR A 313 1.87 -8.95 -26.64
C THR A 313 1.18 -9.57 -25.43
N THR A 314 0.00 -10.16 -25.61
CA THR A 314 -0.63 -10.91 -24.51
C THR A 314 -0.04 -12.30 -24.37
N SER A 315 0.02 -12.86 -23.16
CA SER A 315 0.21 -14.29 -22.98
C SER A 315 -1.02 -15.07 -23.52
N GLY A 316 -0.89 -16.35 -23.83
CA GLY A 316 -2.00 -17.14 -24.41
C GLY A 316 -3.06 -17.60 -23.40
N ARG A 317 -2.86 -17.37 -22.09
CA ARG A 317 -3.72 -17.92 -21.03
C ARG A 317 -4.66 -16.86 -20.44
N PRO A 318 -5.98 -17.10 -20.46
CA PRO A 318 -6.96 -16.23 -19.81
C PRO A 318 -6.75 -16.10 -18.30
N VAL A 319 -7.20 -14.97 -17.75
CA VAL A 319 -7.20 -14.71 -16.31
C VAL A 319 -8.54 -15.12 -15.74
N ALA A 320 -8.51 -16.02 -14.78
CA ALA A 320 -9.67 -16.27 -13.94
C ALA A 320 -9.89 -15.05 -13.03
N PRO A 321 -11.14 -14.64 -12.75
CA PRO A 321 -11.42 -13.51 -11.85
C PRO A 321 -10.70 -13.61 -10.51
N ASP A 322 -10.58 -14.82 -9.96
CA ASP A 322 -9.83 -15.14 -8.74
C ASP A 322 -8.37 -14.66 -8.80
N ASP A 323 -7.72 -14.83 -9.95
CA ASP A 323 -6.33 -14.42 -10.17
C ASP A 323 -6.23 -12.89 -10.23
N ALA A 324 -7.22 -12.24 -10.85
CA ALA A 324 -7.32 -10.78 -10.89
C ALA A 324 -7.60 -10.19 -9.50
N MET A 325 -8.40 -10.85 -8.67
CA MET A 325 -8.64 -10.43 -7.28
C MET A 325 -7.33 -10.45 -6.48
N ARG A 326 -6.49 -11.47 -6.68
CA ARG A 326 -5.18 -11.54 -6.04
C ARG A 326 -4.24 -10.40 -6.44
N TRP A 327 -4.40 -9.82 -7.63
CA TRP A 327 -3.62 -8.64 -8.01
C TRP A 327 -3.96 -7.42 -7.14
N VAL A 328 -5.22 -7.30 -6.71
CA VAL A 328 -5.65 -6.21 -5.84
C VAL A 328 -5.07 -6.39 -4.44
N GLU A 329 -4.96 -7.63 -3.95
CA GLU A 329 -4.55 -7.95 -2.57
C GLU A 329 -3.04 -8.03 -2.36
N LYS A 330 -2.29 -8.56 -3.34
CA LYS A 330 -0.87 -8.92 -3.16
C LYS A 330 0.11 -7.86 -3.61
N GLY A 331 -0.36 -6.74 -4.16
CA GLY A 331 0.48 -5.69 -4.70
C GLY A 331 1.13 -4.88 -3.59
N ALA A 332 2.23 -4.20 -3.92
CA ALA A 332 2.78 -3.21 -3.01
C ALA A 332 1.87 -1.98 -2.93
N THR A 333 1.90 -1.27 -1.82
CA THR A 333 1.00 -0.12 -1.60
C THR A 333 1.50 1.18 -2.24
N ALA A 334 2.75 1.20 -2.70
CA ALA A 334 3.39 2.38 -3.26
C ALA A 334 4.59 1.99 -4.13
N LEU A 335 5.00 2.92 -5.00
CA LEU A 335 6.22 2.81 -5.77
C LEU A 335 7.45 2.99 -4.85
N PRO A 336 8.45 2.09 -4.87
CA PRO A 336 9.66 2.24 -4.04
C PRO A 336 10.45 3.48 -4.46
N ALA A 337 11.08 4.17 -3.50
CA ALA A 337 11.80 5.42 -3.74
C ALA A 337 12.83 5.32 -4.88
N ALA A 338 13.54 4.20 -4.97
CA ALA A 338 14.52 3.94 -6.03
C ALA A 338 13.88 3.93 -7.43
N LEU A 339 12.66 3.42 -7.58
CA LEU A 339 11.93 3.40 -8.85
C LEU A 339 11.18 4.71 -9.09
N ALA A 340 10.63 5.31 -8.04
CA ALA A 340 9.92 6.59 -8.08
C ALA A 340 10.83 7.77 -8.46
N GLY A 341 12.10 7.73 -8.06
CA GLY A 341 13.09 8.75 -8.40
C GLY A 341 13.66 8.63 -9.83
N GLN A 342 13.37 7.55 -10.55
CA GLN A 342 13.84 7.39 -11.93
C GLN A 342 13.11 8.35 -12.87
N PRO A 343 13.79 8.89 -13.91
CA PRO A 343 13.15 9.68 -14.94
C PRO A 343 12.03 8.90 -15.64
N TYR A 344 10.90 9.55 -15.88
CA TYR A 344 9.88 9.02 -16.76
C TYR A 344 10.31 9.29 -18.20
N GLY A 345 11.00 8.33 -18.81
CA GLY A 345 11.59 8.43 -20.16
C GLY A 345 10.57 8.82 -21.23
N SER A 346 10.99 9.54 -22.27
CA SER A 346 10.10 10.00 -23.37
C SER A 346 9.51 8.85 -24.20
N ASP A 347 10.15 7.69 -24.15
CA ASP A 347 9.76 6.42 -24.74
C ASP A 347 8.82 5.59 -23.86
N THR A 348 8.73 5.87 -22.55
CA THR A 348 7.82 5.15 -21.65
C THR A 348 6.36 5.43 -22.03
N VAL A 349 5.63 4.36 -22.31
CA VAL A 349 4.21 4.41 -22.65
C VAL A 349 3.37 3.91 -21.47
N CYS A 350 2.30 4.65 -21.14
CA CYS A 350 1.26 4.12 -20.27
C CYS A 350 0.16 3.47 -21.10
N THR A 351 -0.09 2.18 -20.88
CA THR A 351 -1.21 1.46 -21.47
C THR A 351 -2.16 0.99 -20.38
N ALA A 352 -3.40 1.46 -20.40
CA ALA A 352 -4.48 0.96 -19.57
C ALA A 352 -5.00 -0.36 -20.16
N LEU A 353 -4.82 -1.46 -19.44
CA LEU A 353 -5.32 -2.80 -19.77
C LEU A 353 -6.59 -3.05 -18.96
N VAL A 354 -7.72 -3.20 -19.64
CA VAL A 354 -9.01 -3.42 -18.99
C VAL A 354 -9.34 -4.91 -19.05
N TYR A 355 -9.55 -5.51 -17.89
CA TYR A 355 -10.01 -6.90 -17.76
C TYR A 355 -11.45 -6.90 -17.29
N GLU A 356 -12.37 -7.31 -18.17
CA GLU A 356 -13.77 -7.46 -17.86
C GLU A 356 -14.13 -8.92 -17.56
N PHE A 357 -15.00 -9.10 -16.58
CA PHE A 357 -15.48 -10.41 -16.15
C PHE A 357 -16.99 -10.37 -15.94
N THR A 358 -17.66 -11.46 -16.25
CA THR A 358 -19.00 -11.73 -15.73
C THR A 358 -18.91 -12.77 -14.65
N ILE A 359 -19.46 -12.44 -13.48
CA ILE A 359 -19.47 -13.31 -12.31
C ILE A 359 -20.92 -13.70 -12.03
N SER A 360 -21.19 -15.00 -11.97
CA SER A 360 -22.52 -15.59 -11.77
C SER A 360 -22.45 -16.76 -10.76
N SER A 361 -23.59 -17.36 -10.42
CA SER A 361 -23.65 -18.55 -9.55
C SER A 361 -23.06 -19.78 -10.21
N LEU A 362 -22.96 -19.75 -11.54
CA LEU A 362 -22.39 -20.80 -12.36
C LEU A 362 -20.88 -20.62 -12.56
N GLY A 363 -20.30 -19.56 -11.99
CA GLY A 363 -18.88 -19.25 -12.10
C GLY A 363 -18.62 -17.94 -12.83
N ALA A 364 -17.36 -17.77 -13.20
CA ALA A 364 -16.81 -16.48 -13.59
C ALA A 364 -16.09 -16.59 -14.95
N VAL A 365 -16.42 -15.70 -15.88
CA VAL A 365 -15.99 -15.77 -17.28
C VAL A 365 -15.40 -14.44 -17.74
N SER A 366 -14.21 -14.45 -18.33
CA SER A 366 -13.61 -13.24 -18.91
C SER A 366 -14.33 -12.82 -20.20
N LYS A 367 -14.69 -11.55 -20.33
CA LYS A 367 -15.33 -10.98 -21.52
C LYS A 367 -14.27 -10.50 -22.51
N ARG A 368 -14.03 -11.25 -23.59
CA ARG A 368 -13.00 -10.91 -24.59
C ARG A 368 -13.45 -11.29 -26.01
N PRO A 369 -13.35 -10.38 -26.99
CA PRO A 369 -13.07 -8.95 -26.81
C PRO A 369 -14.15 -8.27 -25.93
N GLY A 370 -13.77 -7.18 -25.27
CA GLY A 370 -14.74 -6.33 -24.58
C GLY A 370 -15.68 -5.65 -25.59
N ILE A 371 -16.88 -5.29 -25.15
CA ILE A 371 -17.84 -4.56 -26.00
C ILE A 371 -17.41 -3.09 -26.14
N PHE A 372 -16.82 -2.53 -25.08
CA PHE A 372 -16.44 -1.12 -25.00
C PHE A 372 -14.94 -0.92 -25.24
N SER A 373 -14.59 0.24 -25.81
CA SER A 373 -13.20 0.64 -25.97
C SER A 373 -12.57 1.00 -24.61
N GLY A 374 -11.23 0.98 -24.54
CA GLY A 374 -10.53 1.43 -23.34
C GLY A 374 -10.85 2.88 -22.99
N GLU A 375 -11.04 3.76 -23.98
CA GLU A 375 -11.49 5.14 -23.76
C GLU A 375 -12.87 5.19 -23.11
N GLN A 376 -13.84 4.43 -23.62
CA GLN A 376 -15.19 4.38 -23.04
C GLN A 376 -15.15 3.90 -21.58
N HIS A 377 -14.33 2.90 -21.26
CA HIS A 377 -14.17 2.45 -19.87
C HIS A 377 -13.59 3.54 -18.96
N LEU A 378 -12.53 4.22 -19.39
CA LEU A 378 -11.84 5.23 -18.58
C LEU A 378 -12.65 6.54 -18.46
N ARG A 379 -13.43 6.92 -19.48
CA ARG A 379 -14.38 8.04 -19.39
C ARG A 379 -15.54 7.69 -18.46
N ALA A 380 -16.15 6.52 -18.61
CA ALA A 380 -17.22 6.09 -17.72
C ALA A 380 -16.76 5.98 -16.26
N ALA A 381 -15.47 5.66 -16.04
CA ALA A 381 -14.82 5.67 -14.73
C ALA A 381 -14.52 7.08 -14.16
N GLY A 382 -14.64 8.14 -14.96
CA GLY A 382 -14.22 9.51 -14.64
C GLY A 382 -12.70 9.72 -14.59
N ILE A 383 -11.91 8.70 -14.92
CA ILE A 383 -10.43 8.74 -14.83
C ILE A 383 -9.87 9.64 -15.93
N LEU A 384 -10.32 9.44 -17.18
CA LEU A 384 -9.81 10.21 -18.31
C LEU A 384 -10.19 11.69 -18.19
N ASP A 385 -11.44 11.97 -17.79
CA ASP A 385 -11.91 13.34 -17.60
C ASP A 385 -11.12 14.09 -16.52
N LEU A 386 -10.58 13.41 -15.50
CA LEU A 386 -9.71 14.06 -14.52
C LEU A 386 -8.29 14.26 -15.05
N LEU A 387 -7.76 13.31 -15.82
CA LEU A 387 -6.43 13.43 -16.43
C LEU A 387 -6.38 14.52 -17.51
N GLU A 388 -7.49 14.78 -18.19
CA GLU A 388 -7.65 15.85 -19.20
C GLU A 388 -7.79 17.24 -18.58
N ARG A 389 -8.14 17.34 -17.29
CA ARG A 389 -8.15 18.62 -16.60
C ARG A 389 -6.71 19.10 -16.39
N ALA A 390 -6.50 20.39 -16.68
CA ALA A 390 -5.27 21.06 -16.32
C ALA A 390 -5.00 20.86 -14.81
N PRO A 391 -3.76 20.53 -14.42
CA PRO A 391 -3.38 20.31 -13.03
C PRO A 391 -3.69 21.49 -12.11
#